data_AF-A0A661IFE8-F1
#
_entry.id   AF-A0A661IFE8-F1
#
_cell.length_a   1.000
_cell.length_b   1.000
_cell.length_c   1.000
_cell.angle_alpha   90.00
_cell.angle_beta   90.00
_cell.angle_gamma   90.00
#
_symmetry.space_group_name_H-M   'P 1'
#
loop_
_entity.id
_entity.type
_entity.pdbx_description
1 polymer ?
#
loop_
_entity_poly.entity_id
_entity_poly.type
_entity_poly.pdbx_seq_one_letter_code
_entity_poly.pdbx_strand_id
1 'polypeptide(L)' 'MTGPRDGEVRCLNCFARFRPLPVGTERATCPNCGMEWRISWPYPRTAKIRGPVWEKFPK' A
#
# COMPACT_ATOMS: atom_id res chain seq x y z
N MET A 1 12.85 -14.93 -10.99
CA MET A 1 11.41 -15.03 -11.29
C MET A 1 10.70 -13.98 -10.45
N THR A 2 10.19 -12.91 -11.07
CA THR A 2 9.38 -11.89 -10.39
C THR A 2 7.97 -12.48 -10.25
N GLY A 3 7.52 -12.72 -9.02
CA GLY A 3 6.18 -13.23 -8.79
C GLY A 3 5.13 -12.18 -9.17
N PRO A 4 3.93 -12.58 -9.62
CA PRO A 4 2.89 -11.63 -10.04
C PRO A 4 2.43 -10.69 -8.92
N ARG A 5 2.78 -10.98 -7.66
CA ARG A 5 2.36 -10.24 -6.46
C ARG A 5 3.50 -9.50 -5.75
N ASP A 6 4.69 -9.48 -6.35
CA ASP A 6 5.83 -8.79 -5.75
C ASP A 6 5.50 -7.30 -5.57
N GLY A 7 5.71 -6.79 -4.36
CA GLY A 7 5.43 -5.41 -3.97
C GLY A 7 3.94 -5.03 -3.87
N GLU A 8 2.99 -5.96 -4.04
CA GLU A 8 1.57 -5.66 -3.82
C GLU A 8 1.21 -5.68 -2.33
N VAL A 9 0.35 -4.75 -1.92
CA VAL A 9 -0.27 -4.75 -0.60
C VAL A 9 -1.78 -4.90 -0.73
N ARG A 10 -2.39 -5.53 0.26
CA ARG A 10 -3.84 -5.58 0.40
C ARG A 10 -4.29 -4.41 1.27
N CYS A 11 -5.15 -3.56 0.75
CA CYS A 11 -5.78 -2.50 1.53
C CYS A 11 -6.51 -3.09 2.74
N LEU A 12 -6.34 -2.51 3.94
CA LEU A 12 -7.02 -2.98 5.15
C LEU A 12 -8.44 -2.41 5.32
N ASN A 13 -8.88 -1.54 4.41
CA ASN A 13 -10.24 -0.96 4.41
C ASN A 13 -11.17 -1.69 3.42
N CYS A 14 -10.81 -1.72 2.13
CA CYS A 14 -11.65 -2.34 1.08
C CYS A 14 -11.14 -3.70 0.60
N PHE A 15 -10.06 -4.24 1.16
CA PHE A 15 -9.46 -5.53 0.82
C PHE A 15 -8.97 -5.70 -0.63
N ALA A 16 -9.04 -4.65 -1.44
CA ALA A 16 -8.45 -4.62 -2.78
C ALA A 16 -6.92 -4.70 -2.70
N ARG A 17 -6.31 -5.38 -3.67
CA ARG A 17 -4.85 -5.37 -3.85
C ARG A 17 -4.45 -4.21 -4.72
N PHE A 18 -3.37 -3.55 -4.36
CA PHE A 18 -2.75 -2.52 -5.18
C PHE A 18 -1.24 -2.52 -4.94
N ARG A 19 -0.48 -2.01 -5.91
CA ARG A 19 0.96 -1.82 -5.77
C ARG A 19 1.22 -0.38 -5.32
N PRO A 20 1.90 -0.14 -4.19
CA PRO A 20 2.38 1.18 -3.82
C PRO A 20 3.41 1.64 -4.86
N LEU A 21 3.14 2.76 -5.51
CA LEU A 21 4.02 3.36 -6.52
C LEU A 21 4.41 4.78 -6.09
N PRO A 22 5.68 5.19 -6.27
CA PRO A 22 6.81 4.37 -6.73
C PRO A 22 7.24 3.32 -5.69
N VAL A 23 7.95 2.27 -6.14
CA VAL A 23 8.55 1.27 -5.23
C VAL A 23 9.47 1.98 -4.24
N GLY A 24 9.39 1.63 -2.96
CA GLY A 24 10.11 2.31 -1.89
C GLY A 24 9.36 3.50 -1.28
N THR A 25 8.17 3.86 -1.78
CA THR A 25 7.38 4.94 -1.16
C THR A 25 6.97 4.59 0.26
N GLU A 26 7.03 5.59 1.14
CA GLU A 26 6.57 5.48 2.54
C GLU A 26 5.07 5.73 2.69
N ARG A 27 4.41 6.24 1.63
CA ARG A 27 2.98 6.52 1.61
C ARG A 27 2.37 6.08 0.29
N ALA A 28 1.20 5.45 0.36
CA ALA A 28 0.45 5.12 -0.84
C ALA A 28 -1.04 5.15 -0.60
N THR A 29 -1.75 5.71 -1.56
CA THR A 29 -3.20 5.78 -1.55
C THR A 29 -3.80 4.59 -2.27
N CYS A 30 -4.79 3.94 -1.65
CA CYS A 30 -5.53 2.88 -2.30
C CYS A 30 -6.37 3.49 -3.44
N PRO A 31 -6.17 3.08 -4.71
CA PRO A 31 -6.91 3.64 -5.84
C PRO A 31 -8.41 3.24 -5.85
N ASN A 32 -8.80 2.25 -5.04
CA ASN A 32 -10.17 1.76 -5.01
C ASN A 32 -11.04 2.51 -3.98
N CYS A 33 -10.54 2.72 -2.75
CA CYS A 33 -11.30 3.38 -1.70
C CYS A 33 -10.77 4.77 -1.30
N GLY A 34 -9.67 5.23 -1.88
CA GLY A 34 -9.07 6.53 -1.57
C GLY A 34 -8.34 6.62 -0.24
N MET A 35 -8.27 5.54 0.56
CA MET A 35 -7.58 5.56 1.85
C MET A 35 -6.06 5.59 1.67
N GLU A 36 -5.39 6.55 2.33
CA GLU A 36 -3.94 6.66 2.35
C GLU A 36 -3.33 5.78 3.46
N TRP A 37 -2.30 5.02 3.09
CA TRP A 37 -1.59 4.09 3.97
C TRP A 37 -0.13 4.49 4.09
N ARG A 38 0.42 4.36 5.29
CA ARG A 38 1.86 4.34 5.53
C ARG A 38 2.40 2.97 5.11
N ILE A 39 3.36 2.97 4.21
CA ILE A 39 3.98 1.76 3.64
C ILE A 39 5.43 1.69 4.13
N SER A 40 5.91 0.49 4.43
CA SER A 40 7.32 0.21 4.66
C SER A 40 7.79 -0.87 3.71
N TRP A 41 9.04 -0.78 3.28
CA TRP A 41 9.69 -1.75 2.39
C TRP A 41 10.85 -2.46 3.11
N PRO A 42 10.58 -3.42 4.02
CA PRO A 42 11.65 -4.18 4.68
C PRO A 42 12.52 -4.97 3.70
N TYR A 43 11.98 -5.30 2.52
CA TYR A 43 12.72 -5.91 1.42
C TYR A 43 12.39 -5.19 0.11
N PRO A 44 13.30 -5.16 -0.89
CA PRO A 44 13.08 -4.46 -2.16
C PRO A 44 11.82 -4.85 -2.92
N ARG A 45 11.30 -6.07 -2.68
CA ARG A 45 10.11 -6.64 -3.34
C ARG A 45 8.93 -6.89 -2.39
N THR A 46 9.00 -6.45 -1.15
CA THR A 46 7.95 -6.70 -0.15
C THR A 46 7.56 -5.40 0.52
N ALA A 47 6.40 -4.87 0.10
CA ALA A 47 5.76 -3.77 0.79
C ALA A 47 4.89 -4.30 1.95
N LYS A 48 4.81 -3.53 3.03
CA LYS A 48 3.91 -3.77 4.15
C LYS A 48 3.18 -2.49 4.53
N ILE A 49 1.89 -2.58 4.83
CA ILE A 49 1.12 -1.49 5.43
C ILE A 49 1.51 -1.40 6.91
N ARG A 50 1.92 -0.21 7.35
CA ARG A 50 2.25 0.10 8.75
C ARG A 50 1.06 0.67 9.51
N GLY A 51 0.19 1.39 8.83
CA GLY A 51 -1.02 1.95 9.41
C GLY A 51 -1.69 2.94 8.47
N PRO A 52 -2.95 3.31 8.74
CA PRO A 52 -3.66 4.33 7.97
C PRO A 52 -3.09 5.72 8.26
N VAL A 53 -3.17 6.60 7.27
CA VAL A 53 -2.98 8.04 7.46
C VAL A 53 -4.35 8.62 7.79
N TRP A 54 -4.64 8.76 9.09
CA TRP A 54 -5.93 9.25 9.58
C TRP A 54 -6.26 10.67 9.11
N GLU A 55 -5.25 11.48 8.77
CA GLU A 55 -5.40 12.83 8.21
C GLU A 55 -6.16 12.83 6.87
N LYS A 56 -6.13 11.72 6.13
CA LYS A 56 -6.81 11.55 4.84
C LYS A 56 -7.84 10.44 4.87
N PHE A 57 -8.54 10.30 5.99
CA PHE A 57 -9.70 9.42 6.03
C PHE A 57 -10.76 9.97 5.04
N PRO A 58 -11.14 9.21 3.99
CA PRO A 58 -12.22 9.65 3.11
C PRO A 58 -13.51 9.74 3.93
N LYS A 59 -14.12 10.93 3.92
CA LYS A 59 -15.34 11.24 4.68
C LYS A 59 -16.57 10.64 4.02
#